data_AF-A0A0P7YT25-F1
#
_entry.id   AF-A0A0P7YT25-F1
#
_cell.length_a   1.000
_cell.length_b   1.000
_cell.length_c   1.000
_cell.angle_alpha   90.00
_cell.angle_beta   90.00
_cell.angle_gamma   90.00
#
_symmetry.space_group_name_H-M   'P 1'
#
loop_
_entity.id
_entity.type
_entity.pdbx_description
1 polymer ?
#
loop_
_entity_poly.entity_id
_entity_poly.type
_entity_poly.pdbx_seq_one_letter_code
_entity_poly.pdbx_strand_id
1 'polypeptide(L)'
;MQRTRLNTLFDQIILRFRQWVFNPWRRLSVIVISLLFGNFFATAVSATAGQTAKLDVTISASLVLFVELISWLYYRFAPRQPREQGTQIVNITTGQGAIRGPVRPVDAEIGPVRSRSTLAESLNAFKLGLTYGLFVEAFKLGS
;
A
#
# COMPACT_ATOMS: atom_id res chain seq x y z
N MET A 1 -33.84 -30.76 21.81
CA MET A 1 -32.44 -30.58 22.21
C MET A 1 -32.24 -29.14 22.69
N GLN A 2 -31.79 -28.95 23.93
CA GLN A 2 -31.69 -27.62 24.56
C GLN A 2 -30.46 -26.86 24.06
N ARG A 3 -30.65 -25.61 23.63
CA ARG A 3 -29.53 -24.71 23.31
C ARG A 3 -28.87 -24.29 24.61
N THR A 4 -27.70 -24.85 24.91
CA THR A 4 -26.89 -24.38 26.04
C THR A 4 -26.27 -23.03 25.68
N ARG A 5 -26.03 -22.16 26.68
CA ARG A 5 -25.32 -20.87 26.48
C ARG A 5 -23.99 -21.05 25.73
N LEU A 6 -23.29 -22.15 25.99
CA LEU A 6 -22.05 -22.50 25.29
C LEU A 6 -22.30 -22.73 23.78
N ASN A 7 -23.37 -23.44 23.43
CA ASN A 7 -23.73 -23.69 22.04
C ASN A 7 -23.99 -22.37 21.29
N THR A 8 -24.68 -21.43 21.91
CA THR A 8 -24.96 -20.13 21.26
C THR A 8 -23.70 -19.27 21.06
N LEU A 9 -22.74 -19.32 21.98
CA LEU A 9 -21.47 -18.61 21.83
C LEU A 9 -20.61 -19.27 20.74
N PHE A 10 -20.56 -20.60 20.74
CA PHE A 10 -19.84 -21.38 19.75
C PHE A 10 -20.39 -21.14 18.33
N ASP A 11 -21.72 -21.14 18.17
CA ASP A 11 -22.38 -20.83 16.90
C ASP A 11 -22.06 -19.40 16.43
N GLN A 12 -22.05 -18.41 17.33
CA GLN A 12 -21.70 -17.03 16.97
C GLN A 12 -20.22 -16.87 16.59
N ILE A 13 -19.31 -17.57 17.27
CA ILE A 13 -17.88 -17.59 16.93
C ILE A 13 -17.70 -18.17 15.53
N ILE A 14 -18.37 -19.29 15.24
CA ILE A 14 -18.32 -19.95 13.93
C ILE A 14 -18.89 -19.06 12.83
N LEU A 15 -20.03 -18.41 13.07
CA LEU A 15 -20.64 -17.52 12.08
C LEU A 15 -19.77 -16.29 11.80
N ARG A 16 -19.21 -15.66 12.84
CA ARG A 16 -18.28 -14.53 12.70
C ARG A 16 -16.98 -14.95 12.02
N PHE A 17 -16.43 -16.10 12.38
CA PHE A 17 -15.24 -16.65 11.74
C PHE A 17 -15.50 -16.93 10.26
N ARG A 18 -16.64 -17.50 9.92
CA ARG A 18 -17.03 -17.79 8.53
C ARG A 18 -17.18 -16.50 7.73
N GLN A 19 -17.84 -15.48 8.28
CA GLN A 19 -17.93 -14.15 7.67
C GLN A 19 -16.56 -13.48 7.52
N TRP A 20 -15.69 -13.63 8.53
CA TRP A 20 -14.31 -13.14 8.51
C TRP A 20 -13.40 -13.95 7.59
N VAL A 21 -13.67 -15.20 7.25
CA VAL A 21 -12.88 -15.90 6.24
C VAL A 21 -13.34 -15.44 4.85
N PHE A 22 -14.63 -15.48 4.56
CA PHE A 22 -15.10 -15.25 3.18
C PHE A 22 -14.96 -13.80 2.68
N ASN A 23 -15.11 -12.79 3.52
CA ASN A 23 -15.06 -11.38 3.09
C ASN A 23 -13.63 -10.84 2.82
N PRO A 24 -12.63 -11.02 3.72
CA PRO A 24 -11.27 -10.60 3.45
C PRO A 24 -10.49 -11.58 2.57
N TRP A 25 -10.92 -12.85 2.42
CA TRP A 25 -10.20 -13.78 1.52
C TRP A 25 -10.19 -13.31 0.08
N ARG A 26 -11.31 -12.74 -0.42
CA ARG A 26 -11.34 -12.14 -1.76
C ARG A 26 -10.30 -11.02 -1.91
N ARG A 27 -10.19 -10.15 -0.92
CA ARG A 27 -9.21 -9.04 -0.92
C ARG A 27 -7.78 -9.57 -0.82
N LEU A 28 -7.54 -10.54 0.06
CA LEU A 28 -6.23 -11.16 0.25
C LEU A 28 -5.79 -11.92 -1.01
N SER A 29 -6.70 -12.65 -1.67
CA SER A 29 -6.40 -13.31 -2.95
C SER A 29 -6.01 -12.30 -4.02
N VAL A 30 -6.70 -11.16 -4.15
CA VAL A 30 -6.32 -10.12 -5.13
C VAL A 30 -4.94 -9.54 -4.83
N ILE A 31 -4.63 -9.28 -3.55
CA ILE A 31 -3.31 -8.79 -3.13
C ILE A 31 -2.21 -9.83 -3.43
N VAL A 32 -2.46 -11.11 -3.09
CA VAL A 32 -1.51 -12.21 -3.31
C VAL A 32 -1.30 -12.48 -4.79
N ILE A 33 -2.36 -12.50 -5.60
CA ILE A 33 -2.27 -12.65 -7.06
C ILE A 33 -1.47 -11.50 -7.65
N SER A 34 -1.75 -10.26 -7.24
CA SER A 34 -1.01 -9.09 -7.70
C SER A 34 0.48 -9.16 -7.31
N LEU A 35 0.79 -9.63 -6.10
CA LEU A 35 2.16 -9.84 -5.63
C LEU A 35 2.88 -10.92 -6.45
N LEU A 36 2.28 -12.10 -6.62
CA LEU A 36 2.86 -13.19 -7.38
C LEU A 36 3.02 -12.82 -8.86
N PHE A 37 2.05 -12.09 -9.42
CA PHE A 37 2.11 -11.59 -10.79
C PHE A 37 3.28 -10.61 -10.98
N GLY A 38 3.54 -9.73 -10.01
CA GLY A 38 4.72 -8.87 -10.00
C GLY A 38 6.02 -9.68 -10.03
N ASN A 39 6.12 -10.73 -9.21
CA ASN A 39 7.28 -11.61 -9.18
C ASN A 39 7.48 -12.37 -10.51
N PHE A 40 6.40 -12.90 -11.09
CA PHE A 40 6.46 -13.53 -12.41
C PHE A 40 6.92 -12.56 -13.51
N PHE A 41 6.39 -11.34 -13.49
CA PHE A 41 6.73 -10.31 -14.46
C PHE A 41 8.22 -9.94 -14.38
N ALA A 42 8.77 -9.83 -13.18
CA ALA A 42 10.20 -9.64 -12.97
C ALA A 42 11.03 -10.74 -13.64
N THR A 43 10.64 -12.01 -13.47
CA THR A 43 11.35 -13.14 -14.06
C THR A 43 11.20 -13.23 -15.57
N ALA A 44 10.06 -12.88 -16.12
CA ALA A 44 9.90 -12.78 -17.57
C ALA A 44 10.83 -11.69 -18.18
N VAL A 45 10.93 -10.54 -17.52
CA VAL A 45 11.80 -9.43 -17.95
C VAL A 45 13.26 -9.83 -17.91
N SER A 46 13.71 -10.46 -16.82
CA SER A 46 15.10 -10.90 -16.68
C SER A 46 15.45 -12.05 -17.64
N ALA A 47 14.56 -13.02 -17.83
CA ALA A 47 14.76 -14.09 -18.83
C ALA A 47 14.87 -13.54 -20.27
N THR A 48 14.08 -12.52 -20.61
CA THR A 48 14.16 -11.87 -21.93
C THR A 48 15.47 -11.08 -22.10
N ALA A 49 15.98 -10.46 -21.03
CA ALA A 49 17.25 -9.75 -21.05
C ALA A 49 18.46 -10.68 -21.23
N GLY A 50 18.40 -11.92 -20.72
CA GLY A 50 19.51 -12.88 -20.75
C GLY A 50 19.77 -13.60 -22.08
N GLN A 51 18.85 -13.56 -23.04
CA GLN A 51 18.91 -14.46 -24.22
C GLN A 51 19.68 -13.95 -25.44
N THR A 52 20.14 -12.69 -25.50
CA THR A 52 20.89 -12.20 -26.67
C THR A 52 22.12 -11.41 -26.25
N ALA A 53 23.31 -12.01 -26.39
CA ALA A 53 24.62 -11.42 -26.11
C ALA A 53 25.03 -10.22 -27.01
N LYS A 54 24.07 -9.51 -27.62
CA LYS A 54 24.25 -8.20 -28.29
C LYS A 54 23.86 -7.06 -27.33
N LEU A 55 24.36 -7.13 -26.10
CA LEU A 55 23.76 -6.58 -24.88
C LEU A 55 23.87 -5.06 -24.65
N ASP A 56 24.40 -4.25 -25.57
CA ASP A 56 24.65 -2.84 -25.25
C ASP A 56 23.36 -1.99 -25.16
N VAL A 57 22.41 -2.23 -26.08
CA VAL A 57 21.11 -1.54 -26.13
C VAL A 57 20.15 -2.04 -25.06
N THR A 58 20.09 -3.37 -24.83
CA THR A 58 19.17 -3.95 -23.85
C THR A 58 19.58 -3.61 -22.42
N ILE A 59 20.89 -3.56 -22.13
CA ILE A 59 21.39 -3.09 -20.83
C ILE A 59 21.08 -1.61 -20.66
N SER A 60 21.35 -0.77 -21.66
CA SER A 60 21.01 0.67 -21.57
C SER A 60 19.51 0.89 -21.36
N ALA A 61 18.66 0.14 -22.07
CA ALA A 61 17.22 0.22 -21.93
C ALA A 61 16.74 -0.28 -20.55
N SER A 62 17.31 -1.36 -20.00
CA SER A 62 16.94 -1.85 -18.67
C SER A 62 17.40 -0.91 -17.57
N LEU A 63 18.59 -0.32 -17.68
CA LEU A 63 19.13 0.67 -16.75
C LEU A 63 18.28 1.95 -16.74
N VAL A 64 17.89 2.44 -17.92
CA VAL A 64 16.98 3.60 -18.05
C VAL A 64 15.59 3.26 -17.50
N LEU A 65 15.05 2.09 -17.81
CA LEU A 65 13.76 1.65 -17.27
C LEU A 65 13.82 1.54 -15.75
N PHE A 66 14.92 1.06 -15.19
CA PHE A 66 15.12 0.95 -13.75
C PHE A 66 15.26 2.33 -13.07
N VAL A 67 16.03 3.24 -13.66
CA VAL A 67 16.17 4.63 -13.18
C VAL A 67 14.84 5.37 -13.28
N GLU A 68 14.12 5.23 -14.38
CA GLU A 68 12.80 5.83 -14.57
C GLU A 68 11.79 5.23 -13.58
N LEU A 69 11.85 3.92 -13.33
CA LEU A 69 11.05 3.27 -12.31
C LEU A 69 11.35 3.88 -10.94
N ILE A 70 12.61 4.08 -10.57
CA ILE A 70 13.02 4.70 -9.29
C ILE A 70 12.54 6.15 -9.21
N SER A 71 12.73 6.95 -10.26
CA SER A 71 12.29 8.36 -10.33
C SER A 71 10.77 8.47 -10.26
N TRP A 72 10.06 7.70 -11.09
CA TRP A 72 8.60 7.60 -11.08
C TRP A 72 8.10 7.17 -9.71
N LEU A 73 8.80 6.23 -9.06
CA LEU A 73 8.45 5.76 -7.73
C LEU A 73 8.62 6.84 -6.66
N TYR A 74 9.73 7.57 -6.68
CA TYR A 74 9.99 8.67 -5.74
C TYR A 74 8.93 9.78 -5.91
N TYR A 75 8.65 10.18 -7.14
CA TYR A 75 7.69 11.25 -7.43
C TYR A 75 6.22 10.82 -7.23
N ARG A 76 5.89 9.55 -7.47
CA ARG A 76 4.54 9.02 -7.23
C ARG A 76 4.11 9.09 -5.76
N PHE A 77 5.07 9.09 -4.83
CA PHE A 77 4.81 9.16 -3.41
C PHE A 77 5.14 10.50 -2.78
N ALA A 78 5.56 11.53 -3.52
CA ALA A 78 5.64 12.87 -2.96
C ALA A 78 4.19 13.37 -2.73
N PRO A 79 3.65 13.37 -1.50
CA PRO A 79 2.43 14.09 -1.26
C PRO A 79 2.73 15.55 -1.60
N ARG A 80 2.01 16.09 -2.58
CA ARG A 80 1.88 17.54 -2.70
C ARG A 80 1.38 18.00 -1.34
N GLN A 81 2.26 18.60 -0.54
CA GLN A 81 1.88 19.19 0.74
C GLN A 81 0.72 20.13 0.41
N PRO A 82 -0.47 19.93 1.00
CA PRO A 82 -1.49 20.95 0.98
C PRO A 82 -0.86 22.19 1.59
N ARG A 83 -0.63 23.19 0.74
CA ARG A 83 -0.24 24.53 1.15
C ARG A 83 -1.26 24.96 2.18
N GLU A 84 -0.85 25.10 3.44
CA GLU A 84 -1.70 25.58 4.52
C GLU A 84 -2.19 26.99 4.15
N GLN A 85 -3.35 27.04 3.48
CA GLN A 85 -4.13 28.23 3.26
C GLN A 85 -5.22 28.23 4.32
N GLY A 86 -5.10 29.17 5.24
CA GLY A 86 -6.19 29.52 6.13
C GLY A 86 -5.72 29.79 7.55
N THR A 87 -4.87 30.81 7.72
CA THR A 87 -4.90 31.58 8.97
C THR A 87 -6.29 32.20 9.07
N GLN A 88 -7.27 31.45 9.58
CA GLN A 88 -8.59 31.96 9.85
C GLN A 88 -8.53 32.70 11.18
N ILE A 89 -8.21 33.99 11.11
CA ILE A 89 -8.29 34.88 12.26
C ILE A 89 -9.77 35.18 12.48
N VAL A 90 -10.41 34.40 13.35
CA VAL A 90 -11.75 34.73 13.84
C VAL A 90 -11.57 35.74 14.97
N ASN A 91 -11.94 37.00 14.72
CA ASN A 91 -12.08 38.00 15.77
C ASN A 91 -13.37 37.70 16.55
N ILE A 92 -13.28 36.88 17.58
CA ILE A 92 -14.34 36.79 18.58
C ILE A 92 -14.14 37.95 19.56
N THR A 93 -14.92 39.01 19.37
CA THR A 93 -14.98 40.15 20.29
C THR A 93 -15.80 39.76 21.52
N THR A 94 -15.18 39.06 22.47
CA THR A 94 -15.71 38.93 23.83
C THR A 94 -14.62 39.35 24.81
N GLY A 95 -14.94 40.33 25.65
CA GLY A 95 -14.01 41.11 26.44
C GLY A 95 -13.17 40.29 27.44
N GLN A 96 -11.95 40.80 27.64
CA GLN A 96 -11.00 40.50 28.70
C GLN A 96 -10.32 39.11 28.68
N GLY A 97 -8.99 39.15 28.51
CA GLY A 97 -8.07 38.10 28.97
C GLY A 97 -7.77 37.01 27.96
N ALA A 98 -6.88 37.31 27.00
CA ALA A 98 -6.38 36.33 26.04
C ALA A 98 -5.45 35.30 26.71
N ILE A 99 -6.02 34.21 27.25
CA ILE A 99 -5.26 33.00 27.58
C ILE A 99 -4.94 32.29 26.27
N ARG A 100 -3.72 32.50 25.78
CA ARG A 100 -3.17 31.86 24.57
C ARG A 100 -2.75 30.44 24.91
N GLY A 101 -3.54 29.46 24.50
CA GLY A 101 -3.15 28.05 24.46
C GLY A 101 -3.83 27.36 23.28
N PRO A 102 -3.13 26.50 22.51
CA PRO A 102 -3.74 25.78 21.41
C PRO A 102 -4.69 24.71 21.97
N VAL A 103 -5.99 25.01 22.03
CA VAL A 103 -7.00 23.97 22.26
C VAL A 103 -7.13 23.19 20.95
N ARG A 104 -6.40 22.08 20.86
CA ARG A 104 -6.53 21.13 19.75
C ARG A 104 -7.91 20.45 19.88
N PRO A 105 -8.74 20.43 18.82
CA PRO A 105 -9.93 19.58 18.82
C PRO A 105 -9.49 18.12 18.99
N VAL A 106 -10.00 17.42 20.00
CA VAL A 106 -9.70 15.99 20.30
C VAL A 106 -10.05 15.09 19.11
N ASP A 107 -10.99 15.57 18.31
CA ASP A 107 -11.54 15.02 17.07
C ASP A 107 -10.65 15.26 15.84
N ALA A 108 -9.63 16.14 15.91
CA ALA A 108 -8.65 16.34 14.85
C ALA A 108 -7.44 15.39 14.91
N GLU A 109 -7.27 14.64 16.01
CA GLU A 109 -6.20 13.65 16.14
C GLU A 109 -6.54 12.31 15.48
N ILE A 110 -7.83 12.01 15.32
CA ILE A 110 -8.30 10.80 14.62
C ILE A 110 -8.48 11.16 13.14
N GLY A 111 -7.35 11.23 12.43
CA GLY A 111 -7.34 11.39 10.97
C GLY A 111 -8.20 10.32 10.29
N PRO A 112 -8.81 10.61 9.12
CA PRO A 112 -9.70 9.68 8.45
C PRO A 112 -9.00 8.34 8.25
N VAL A 113 -9.61 7.26 8.75
CA VAL A 113 -9.17 5.88 8.53
C VAL A 113 -9.13 5.68 7.02
N ARG A 114 -7.94 5.84 6.44
CA ARG A 114 -7.74 5.84 5.00
C ARG A 114 -8.10 4.45 4.51
N SER A 115 -9.34 4.28 4.05
CA SER A 115 -9.81 3.09 3.36
C SER A 115 -8.97 2.98 2.09
N ARG A 116 -7.81 2.33 2.20
CA ARG A 116 -6.92 2.12 1.08
C ARG A 116 -7.70 1.28 0.08
N SER A 117 -7.89 1.81 -1.12
CA SER A 117 -8.63 1.09 -2.15
C SER A 117 -7.92 -0.24 -2.42
N THR A 118 -8.68 -1.30 -2.63
CA THR A 118 -8.15 -2.64 -2.96
C THR A 118 -7.21 -2.61 -4.16
N LEU A 119 -7.43 -1.65 -5.07
CA LEU A 119 -6.58 -1.35 -6.22
C LEU A 119 -5.24 -0.69 -5.80
N ALA A 120 -5.25 0.28 -4.90
CA ALA A 120 -4.02 0.88 -4.40
C ALA A 120 -3.14 -0.15 -3.65
N GLU A 121 -3.79 -1.11 -2.98
CA GLU A 121 -3.11 -2.21 -2.30
C GLU A 121 -2.57 -3.25 -3.27
N SER A 122 -3.33 -3.62 -4.30
CA SER A 122 -2.85 -4.54 -5.34
C SER A 122 -1.65 -3.93 -6.09
N LEU A 123 -1.70 -2.64 -6.44
CA LEU A 123 -0.55 -1.95 -7.05
C LEU A 123 0.68 -1.93 -6.14
N ASN A 124 0.50 -1.76 -4.83
CA ASN A 124 1.61 -1.81 -3.89
C ASN A 124 2.17 -3.24 -3.75
N ALA A 125 1.31 -4.24 -3.71
CA ALA A 125 1.69 -5.65 -3.66
C ALA A 125 2.40 -6.11 -4.94
N PHE A 126 1.92 -5.66 -6.10
CA PHE A 126 2.57 -5.87 -7.39
C PHE A 126 3.98 -5.27 -7.41
N LYS A 127 4.13 -4.02 -6.94
CA LYS A 127 5.43 -3.37 -6.81
C LYS A 127 6.38 -4.18 -5.92
N LEU A 128 5.91 -4.65 -4.76
CA LEU A 128 6.71 -5.49 -3.86
C LEU A 128 7.14 -6.79 -4.55
N GLY A 129 6.21 -7.47 -5.23
CA GLY A 129 6.50 -8.69 -5.98
C GLY A 129 7.52 -8.48 -7.09
N LEU A 130 7.39 -7.41 -7.87
CA LEU A 130 8.32 -7.07 -8.94
C LEU A 130 9.71 -6.72 -8.41
N THR A 131 9.78 -5.89 -7.36
CA THR A 131 11.06 -5.47 -6.77
C THR A 131 11.79 -6.68 -6.16
N TYR A 132 11.07 -7.52 -5.42
CA TYR A 132 11.65 -8.72 -4.81
C TYR A 132 12.06 -9.75 -5.87
N GLY A 133 11.24 -9.99 -6.88
CA GLY A 133 11.55 -10.91 -7.97
C GLY A 133 12.81 -10.52 -8.73
N LEU A 134 12.94 -9.25 -9.12
CA LEU A 134 14.14 -8.74 -9.81
C LEU A 134 15.38 -8.83 -8.91
N PHE A 135 15.24 -8.56 -7.62
CA PHE A 135 16.36 -8.62 -6.68
C PHE A 135 16.88 -10.05 -6.49
N VAL A 136 15.98 -11.02 -6.31
CA VAL A 136 16.34 -12.44 -6.21
C VAL A 136 17.04 -12.92 -7.48
N GLU A 137 16.57 -12.46 -8.64
CA GLU A 137 17.13 -12.89 -9.92
C GLU A 137 18.45 -12.21 -10.26
N ALA A 138 18.61 -10.93 -9.88
CA ALA A 138 19.89 -10.24 -9.95
C ALA A 138 20.95 -10.93 -9.08
N PHE A 139 20.60 -11.39 -7.88
CA PHE A 139 21.50 -12.21 -7.07
C PHE A 139 21.84 -13.54 -7.72
N LYS A 140 20.86 -14.23 -8.30
CA LYS A 140 21.09 -15.48 -9.04
C LYS A 140 22.03 -15.32 -10.24
N LEU A 141 22.02 -14.16 -10.89
CA LEU A 141 22.91 -13.86 -12.02
C LEU A 141 24.28 -13.33 -11.58
N GLY A 142 24.40 -12.87 -10.33
CA GLY A 142 25.63 -12.30 -9.78
C GLY A 142 26.51 -13.26 -8.97
N SER A 143 26.03 -14.47 -8.63
CA SER A 143 26.80 -15.55 -7.98
C SER A 143 27.21 -16.64 -8.96
#